data_AF-A0A1G2DWV4-F1
#
_entry.id   AF-A0A1G2DWV4-F1
#
_cell.length_a   1.000
_cell.length_b   1.000
_cell.length_c   1.000
_cell.angle_alpha   90.00
_cell.angle_beta   90.00
_cell.angle_gamma   90.00
#
_symmetry.space_group_name_H-M   'P 1'
#
loop_
_entity.id
_entity.type
_entity.pdbx_description
1 polymer ?
#
loop_
_entity_poly.entity_id
_entity_poly.type
_entity_poly.pdbx_seq_one_letter_code
_entity_poly.pdbx_strand_id
1 'polypeptide(L)' 'MTKGNEGVNLTETMKKLRTITEWFESQEEVDVEKGLEKVKEGADLIKASRERLKELENEFEEVKKKLSDEE' A
#
# COMPACT_ATOMS: atom_id res chain seq x y z
N MET A 1 -18.55 11.92 14.51
CA MET A 1 -17.82 10.75 14.01
C MET A 1 -18.01 10.70 12.49
N THR A 2 -17.15 11.39 11.75
CA THR A 2 -17.18 11.40 10.28
C THR A 2 -16.43 10.17 9.80
N LYS A 3 -17.16 9.17 9.29
CA LYS A 3 -16.59 8.05 8.52
C LYS A 3 -16.00 8.64 7.23
N GLY A 4 -14.74 9.04 7.29
CA GLY A 4 -13.95 9.30 6.10
C GLY A 4 -13.73 7.98 5.39
N ASN A 5 -13.89 7.99 4.07
CA ASN A 5 -13.56 6.89 3.17
C ASN A 5 -12.12 6.39 3.47
N GLU A 6 -11.98 5.30 4.24
CA GLU A 6 -10.67 4.75 4.64
C GLU A 6 -10.05 3.98 3.46
N GLY A 7 -9.69 4.71 2.40
CA GLY A 7 -8.80 4.20 1.37
C GLY A 7 -7.48 3.74 2.00
N VAL A 8 -6.82 2.78 1.37
CA VAL A 8 -5.55 2.19 1.84
C VAL A 8 -4.57 3.30 2.24
N ASN A 9 -4.14 3.30 3.51
CA ASN A 9 -3.09 4.22 3.95
C ASN A 9 -1.74 3.69 3.47
N LEU A 10 -1.15 4.34 2.47
CA LEU A 10 0.12 3.94 1.86
C LEU A 10 1.29 3.99 2.87
N THR A 11 1.32 4.97 3.78
CA THR A 11 2.36 5.06 4.82
C THR A 11 2.31 3.87 5.77
N GLU A 12 1.13 3.52 6.26
CA GLU A 12 0.95 2.34 7.12
C GLU A 12 1.23 1.04 6.37
N THR A 13 0.85 0.97 5.10
CA THR A 13 1.16 -0.20 4.26
C THR A 13 2.66 -0.38 4.08
N MET A 14 3.43 0.70 3.87
CA MET A 14 4.89 0.63 3.81
C MET A 14 5.54 0.24 5.14
N LYS A 15 4.94 0.61 6.28
CA LYS A 15 5.40 0.12 7.58
C LYS A 15 5.19 -1.40 7.70
N LYS A 16 4.00 -1.90 7.34
CA LYS A 16 3.69 -3.33 7.37
C LYS A 16 4.60 -4.16 6.47
N LEU A 17 4.85 -3.69 5.24
CA LEU A 17 5.78 -4.36 4.33
C LEU A 17 7.20 -4.43 4.91
N ARG A 18 7.67 -3.35 5.55
CA ARG A 18 8.97 -3.38 6.25
C ARG A 18 9.00 -4.39 7.38
N THR A 19 7.95 -4.46 8.19
CA THR A 19 7.84 -5.48 9.25
C THR A 19 7.87 -6.90 8.69
N ILE A 20 7.29 -7.14 7.52
CA ILE A 20 7.40 -8.44 6.84
C ILE A 20 8.85 -8.73 6.43
N THR A 21 9.54 -7.76 5.83
CA THR A 21 10.97 -7.91 5.47
C THR A 21 11.85 -8.14 6.69
N GLU A 22 11.69 -7.34 7.74
CA GLU A 22 12.41 -7.47 9.02
C GLU A 22 12.17 -8.85 9.66
N TRP A 23 10.95 -9.37 9.55
CA TRP A 23 10.66 -10.72 10.03
C TRP A 23 11.52 -11.76 9.32
N PHE A 24 11.62 -11.72 7.99
CA PHE A 24 12.48 -12.66 7.23
C PHE A 24 13.97 -12.50 7.59
N GLU A 25 14.45 -11.26 7.73
CA GLU A 25 15.85 -10.96 8.04
C GLU A 25 16.24 -11.35 9.47
N SER A 26 15.27 -11.41 10.39
CA SER A 26 15.50 -11.76 11.79
C SER A 26 15.72 -13.25 12.06
N GLN A 27 15.47 -14.12 11.08
CA GLN A 27 15.53 -15.58 11.26
C GLN A 27 16.85 -16.14 10.74
N GLU A 28 17.49 -17.01 11.53
CA GLU A 28 18.66 -17.80 11.08
C GLU A 28 18.25 -18.93 10.13
N GLU A 29 17.13 -19.60 10.45
CA GLU A 29 16.45 -20.55 9.56
C GLU A 29 14.99 -20.14 9.42
N VAL A 30 14.52 -20.07 8.17
CA VAL A 30 13.16 -19.61 7.86
C VAL A 30 12.17 -20.76 8.00
N ASP A 31 11.15 -20.56 8.84
CA ASP A 31 9.93 -21.37 8.83
C ASP A 31 9.16 -21.13 7.52
N VAL A 32 9.18 -22.12 6.64
CA VAL A 32 8.64 -22.01 5.27
C VAL A 32 7.12 -21.82 5.26
N GLU A 33 6.38 -22.42 6.21
CA GLU A 33 4.92 -22.27 6.28
C GLU A 33 4.55 -20.84 6.67
N LYS A 34 5.18 -20.31 7.72
CA LYS A 34 5.01 -18.90 8.11
C LYS A 34 5.51 -17.94 7.04
N GLY A 35 6.62 -18.29 6.38
CA GLY A 35 7.16 -17.50 5.27
C GLY A 35 6.15 -17.37 4.13
N LEU A 36 5.46 -18.46 3.76
CA LEU A 36 4.42 -18.42 2.74
C LEU A 36 3.24 -17.53 3.13
N GLU A 37 2.82 -17.55 4.40
CA GLU A 37 1.79 -16.63 4.92
C GLU A 37 2.21 -15.17 4.79
N LYS A 38 3.46 -14.84 5.15
CA LYS A 38 4.01 -13.48 5.08
C LYS A 38 4.15 -12.98 3.64
N VAL A 39 4.51 -13.86 2.70
CA VAL A 39 4.54 -13.53 1.27
C VAL A 39 3.14 -13.20 0.75
N LYS A 40 2.12 -13.97 1.14
CA LYS A 40 0.72 -13.69 0.76
C LYS A 40 0.25 -12.36 1.33
N GLU A 41 0.52 -12.11 2.62
CA GLU A 41 0.22 -10.83 3.27
C GLU A 41 0.87 -9.66 2.52
N GLY A 42 2.15 -9.78 2.17
CA GLY A 42 2.88 -8.78 1.39
C GLY A 42 2.28 -8.56 -0.01
N ALA A 43 1.89 -9.63 -0.70
CA ALA A 43 1.27 -9.54 -2.02
C ALA A 43 -0.06 -8.79 -1.99
N ASP A 44 -0.91 -9.05 -0.99
CA ASP A 44 -2.18 -8.36 -0.81
C ASP A 44 -1.98 -6.86 -0.50
N LEU A 45 -1.03 -6.54 0.38
CA LEU A 45 -0.65 -5.15 0.69
C LEU A 45 -0.15 -4.40 -0.55
N ILE A 46 0.67 -5.03 -1.39
CA ILE A 46 1.16 -4.43 -2.64
C ILE A 46 0.02 -4.21 -3.62
N LYS A 47 -0.89 -5.18 -3.77
CA LYS A 47 -2.05 -5.06 -4.65
C LYS A 47 -2.92 -3.88 -4.25
N ALA A 48 -3.29 -3.81 -2.98
CA ALA A 48 -4.10 -2.72 -2.43
C ALA A 48 -3.40 -1.35 -2.59
N SER A 49 -2.07 -1.30 -2.43
CA SER A 49 -1.29 -0.08 -2.64
C SER A 49 -1.32 0.40 -4.09
N ARG A 50 -1.23 -0.51 -5.06
CA ARG A 50 -1.31 -0.17 -6.49
C ARG A 50 -2.66 0.40 -6.87
N GLU A 51 -3.74 -0.15 -6.32
CA GLU A 51 -5.10 0.36 -6.53
C GLU A 51 -5.22 1.79 -5.99
N ARG A 52 -4.74 2.04 -4.76
CA ARG A 52 -4.76 3.40 -4.19
C ARG A 52 -3.89 4.40 -4.94
N LEU A 53 -2.73 3.99 -5.44
CA LEU A 53 -1.87 4.86 -6.25
C LEU A 53 -2.57 5.29 -7.55
N LYS A 54 -3.29 4.38 -8.19
CA LYS A 54 -4.09 4.68 -9.38
C LYS A 54 -5.22 5.66 -9.09
N GLU A 55 -5.89 5.52 -7.95
CA GLU A 55 -6.89 6.51 -7.52
C GLU A 55 -6.28 7.90 -7.35
N LEU A 56 -5.14 7.98 -6.64
CA LEU A 56 -4.43 9.25 -6.46
C LEU A 56 -4.01 9.88 -7.79
N GLU A 57 -3.50 9.08 -8.74
CA GLU A 57 -3.15 9.55 -10.09
C GLU A 57 -4.36 10.18 -10.80
N ASN A 58 -5.54 9.56 -10.71
CA ASN A 58 -6.76 10.13 -11.27
C ASN A 58 -7.14 11.45 -10.59
N GLU A 59 -7.04 11.52 -9.26
CA GLU A 59 -7.30 12.75 -8.49
C GLU A 59 -6.35 13.88 -8.93
N PHE A 60 -5.06 13.58 -9.16
CA PHE A 60 -4.09 14.55 -9.68
C PHE A 60 -4.43 15.05 -11.10
N GLU A 61 -4.85 14.15 -12.00
CA GLU A 61 -5.26 14.53 -13.35
C GLU A 61 -6.52 15.42 -13.36
N GLU A 62 -7.48 15.18 -12.47
CA GLU A 62 -8.64 16.06 -12.31
C GLU A 62 -8.25 17.46 -11.82
N VAL A 63 -7.32 17.56 -10.87
CA VAL A 63 -6.80 18.86 -10.41
C VAL A 63 -6.10 19.59 -11.54
N LYS A 64 -5.26 18.89 -12.32
CA LYS A 64 -4.56 19.46 -13.46
C LYS A 64 -5.51 20.03 -14.51
N LYS A 65 -6.58 19.31 -14.85
CA LYS A 65 -7.62 19.79 -15.79
C LYS A 65 -8.28 21.08 -15.30
N LYS A 66 -8.69 21.12 -14.02
CA LYS A 66 -9.31 22.32 -13.43
C LYS A 66 -8.39 23.54 -13.51
N LEU A 67 -7.09 23.36 -13.27
CA LEU A 67 -6.12 24.45 -13.39
C LEU A 67 -5.91 24.92 -14.83
N SER A 68 -6.01 24.03 -15.81
CA SER A 68 -5.89 24.37 -17.24
C SER A 68 -7.16 24.97 -17.84
N ASP A 69 -8.34 24.63 -17.32
CA ASP A 69 -9.62 25.20 -17.78
C ASP A 69 -9.89 26.61 -17.19
N GLU A 70 -9.11 27.02 -16.19
CA GLU A 70 -9.14 28.37 -15.59
C GLU A 70 -8.23 29.39 -16.30
N GLU A 71 -7.49 28.99 -17.35
CA GLU A 71 -6.73 29.86 -18.28
C GLU A 71 -7.47 30.08 -19.62
#